data_AF-A0A9D7AQH9-F1
#
_entry.id   AF-A0A9D7AQH9-F1
#
_cell.length_a   1.000
_cell.length_b   1.000
_cell.length_c   1.000
_cell.angle_alpha   90.00
_cell.angle_beta   90.00
_cell.angle_gamma   90.00
#
_symmetry.space_group_name_H-M   'P 1'
#
loop_
_entity.id
_entity.type
_entity.pdbx_description
1 polymer ?
#
loop_
_entity_poly.entity_id
_entity_poly.type
_entity_poly.pdbx_seq_one_letter_code
_entity_poly.pdbx_strand_id
1 'polypeptide(L)'
;MSLGGIRNSTGDSFFCWQGDVLVVNILGKPAASKDAIGKPKGTQLKVSVTAAPKGGRATDHMVRFLAPLFGVTVADIEVVFGQENVNKQLRIRAPRKLPAVFTQQTLLEP
;
A
#
# COMPACT_ATOMS: atom_id res chain seq x y z
N MET A 1 -17.95 6.73 -24.73
CA MET A 1 -17.12 7.40 -23.70
C MET A 1 -16.64 6.33 -22.73
N SER A 2 -15.47 5.77 -23.00
CA SER A 2 -14.98 4.58 -22.31
C SER A 2 -14.15 5.00 -21.11
N LEU A 3 -14.77 5.08 -19.93
CA LEU A 3 -14.04 4.99 -18.67
C LEU A 3 -13.72 3.50 -18.44
N GLY A 4 -12.88 2.95 -19.31
CA GLY A 4 -12.25 1.66 -19.12
C GLY A 4 -11.33 1.79 -17.92
N GLY A 5 -11.83 1.38 -16.75
CA GLY A 5 -11.10 1.44 -15.50
C GLY A 5 -9.70 0.84 -15.69
N ILE A 6 -8.74 1.42 -14.99
CA ILE A 6 -7.37 0.92 -14.87
C ILE A 6 -7.45 -0.39 -14.07
N ARG A 7 -7.99 -1.42 -14.72
CA ARG A 7 -7.90 -2.81 -14.31
C ARG A 7 -6.50 -3.20 -14.74
N ASN A 8 -5.67 -3.48 -13.76
CA ASN A 8 -4.48 -4.30 -13.93
C ASN A 8 -4.93 -5.67 -14.47
N SER A 9 -5.06 -5.76 -15.80
CA SER A 9 -5.57 -6.92 -16.56
C SER A 9 -4.84 -8.22 -16.27
N THR A 10 -3.69 -8.17 -15.59
CA THR A 10 -2.81 -9.33 -15.37
C THR A 10 -2.99 -10.00 -14.00
N GLY A 11 -3.73 -9.41 -13.06
CA GLY A 11 -3.94 -10.05 -11.75
C GLY A 11 -2.67 -10.21 -10.88
N ASP A 12 -1.53 -9.63 -11.29
CA ASP A 12 -0.22 -9.79 -10.64
C ASP A 12 0.31 -8.53 -9.92
N SER A 13 -0.41 -7.41 -9.97
CA SER A 13 0.04 -6.15 -9.36
C SER A 13 -0.45 -5.98 -7.93
N PHE A 14 0.42 -5.42 -7.07
CA PHE A 14 0.10 -5.14 -5.67
C PHE A 14 -0.68 -3.84 -5.45
N PHE A 15 -0.94 -3.09 -6.53
CA PHE A 15 -1.74 -1.87 -6.49
C PHE A 15 -2.56 -1.67 -7.77
N CYS A 16 -3.55 -0.79 -7.69
CA CYS A 16 -4.26 -0.22 -8.83
C CYS A 16 -4.74 1.20 -8.52
N TRP A 17 -5.12 1.94 -9.57
CA TRP A 17 -5.70 3.27 -9.44
C TRP A 17 -7.21 3.23 -9.66
N GLN A 18 -7.95 3.92 -8.79
CA GLN A 18 -9.39 4.14 -8.89
C GLN A 18 -9.66 5.64 -8.83
N GLY A 19 -9.64 6.29 -10.01
CA GLY A 19 -9.65 7.75 -10.06
C GLY A 19 -8.37 8.32 -9.44
N ASP A 20 -8.51 9.19 -8.44
CA ASP A 20 -7.42 9.79 -7.67
C ASP A 20 -7.00 8.94 -6.45
N VAL A 21 -7.61 7.77 -6.27
CA VAL A 21 -7.31 6.86 -5.15
C VAL A 21 -6.38 5.75 -5.59
N LEU A 22 -5.23 5.64 -4.91
CA LEU A 22 -4.31 4.52 -5.04
C LEU A 22 -4.74 3.41 -4.07
N VAL A 23 -5.12 2.26 -4.62
CA VAL A 23 -5.48 1.07 -3.84
C VAL A 23 -4.29 0.14 -3.78
N VAL A 24 -3.84 -0.23 -2.58
CA VAL A 24 -2.64 -1.03 -2.36
C VAL A 24 -2.96 -2.24 -1.49
N ASN A 25 -2.60 -3.42 -1.96
CA ASN A 25 -2.63 -4.65 -1.18
C ASN A 25 -1.30 -4.81 -0.44
N ILE A 26 -1.36 -4.92 0.88
CA ILE A 26 -0.20 -4.99 1.77
C ILE A 26 -0.13 -6.36 2.43
N LEU A 27 1.09 -6.91 2.49
CA LEU A 27 1.48 -7.98 3.37
C LEU A 27 2.32 -7.40 4.51
N GLY A 28 1.66 -7.15 5.64
CA GLY A 28 2.25 -6.61 6.85
C GLY A 28 3.15 -7.62 7.56
N LYS A 29 4.31 -7.15 8.03
CA LYS A 29 5.24 -7.89 8.88
C LYS A 29 5.42 -7.11 10.19
N PRO A 30 4.62 -7.39 11.22
CA PRO A 30 4.75 -6.75 12.52
C PRO A 30 5.98 -7.26 13.27
N ALA A 31 6.35 -6.57 14.37
CA ALA A 31 7.50 -6.90 15.20
C ALA A 31 8.83 -7.07 14.41
N ALA A 32 9.00 -6.29 13.35
CA ALA A 32 10.24 -6.27 12.58
C ALA A 32 11.33 -5.47 13.30
N SER A 33 12.60 -5.67 12.92
CA SER A 33 13.72 -4.89 13.47
C SER A 33 13.73 -3.42 13.03
N LYS A 34 13.05 -3.09 11.92
CA LYS A 34 12.91 -1.72 11.40
C LYS A 34 11.66 -1.58 10.54
N ASP A 35 11.17 -0.34 10.46
CA ASP A 35 10.09 0.02 9.54
C ASP A 35 10.65 0.10 8.11
N ALA A 36 10.02 -0.59 7.16
CA ALA A 36 10.51 -0.63 5.78
C ALA A 36 9.43 -1.05 4.77
N ILE A 37 9.50 -0.46 3.58
CA ILE A 37 8.87 -1.01 2.37
C ILE A 37 9.80 -2.09 1.81
N GLY A 38 9.28 -3.31 1.71
CA GLY A 38 9.98 -4.45 1.12
C GLY A 38 9.65 -4.66 -0.36
N LYS A 39 10.17 -5.74 -0.92
CA LYS A 39 9.81 -6.17 -2.28
C LYS A 39 8.39 -6.73 -2.31
N PRO A 40 7.65 -6.55 -3.43
CA PRO A 40 6.38 -7.24 -3.64
C PRO A 40 6.52 -8.76 -3.53
N LYS A 41 5.44 -9.43 -3.13
CA LYS A 41 5.29 -10.90 -3.15
C LYS A 41 3.93 -11.21 -3.76
N GLY A 42 3.92 -11.67 -5.01
CA GLY A 42 2.69 -11.77 -5.79
C GLY A 42 1.97 -10.43 -5.84
N THR A 43 0.68 -10.43 -5.53
CA THR A 43 -0.21 -9.27 -5.54
C THR A 43 -0.16 -8.41 -4.28
N GLN A 44 0.91 -8.51 -3.48
CA GLN A 44 1.00 -7.79 -2.21
C GLN A 44 2.36 -7.13 -2.02
N LEU A 45 2.37 -5.91 -1.52
CA LEU A 45 3.57 -5.19 -1.12
C LEU A 45 3.93 -5.57 0.32
N LYS A 46 5.14 -6.04 0.55
CA LYS A 46 5.62 -6.28 1.92
C LYS A 46 5.86 -4.95 2.63
N VAL A 47 5.27 -4.79 3.81
CA VAL A 47 5.56 -3.64 4.68
C VAL A 47 5.91 -4.17 6.06
N SER A 48 7.12 -3.87 6.51
CA SER A 48 7.59 -4.24 7.84
C SER A 48 7.38 -3.07 8.80
N VAL A 49 6.90 -3.37 10.00
CA VAL A 49 6.77 -2.41 11.08
C VAL A 49 7.28 -2.98 12.39
N THR A 50 7.90 -2.13 13.19
CA THR A 50 8.45 -2.44 14.52
C THR A 50 7.35 -2.70 15.55
N ALA A 51 6.17 -2.09 15.36
CA ALA A 51 5.03 -2.28 16.23
C ALA A 51 4.55 -3.75 16.29
N ALA A 52 4.23 -4.21 17.51
CA ALA A 52 3.71 -5.55 17.76
C ALA A 52 2.24 -5.71 17.29
N PRO A 53 1.81 -6.92 16.88
CA PRO A 53 0.45 -7.17 16.38
C PRO A 53 -0.55 -7.34 17.53
N LYS A 54 -0.74 -6.30 18.36
CA LYS A 54 -1.66 -6.32 19.50
C LYS A 54 -2.64 -5.16 19.39
N GLY A 55 -3.93 -5.47 19.25
CA GLY A 55 -5.04 -4.51 19.24
C GLY A 55 -4.90 -3.44 18.15
N GLY A 56 -4.68 -3.83 16.91
CA GLY A 56 -4.57 -2.90 15.77
C GLY A 56 -3.30 -2.03 15.70
N ARG A 57 -2.47 -1.97 16.76
CA ARG A 57 -1.31 -1.06 16.84
C ARG A 57 -0.31 -1.18 15.68
N ALA A 58 -0.08 -2.39 15.17
CA ALA A 58 0.78 -2.59 14.00
C ALA A 58 0.22 -1.90 12.75
N THR A 59 -1.10 -1.90 12.57
CA THR A 59 -1.78 -1.21 11.47
C THR A 59 -1.67 0.28 11.61
N ASP A 60 -1.98 0.82 12.80
CA ASP A 60 -1.91 2.26 13.04
C ASP A 60 -0.49 2.79 12.82
N HIS A 61 0.51 2.05 13.30
CA HIS A 61 1.92 2.35 13.07
C HIS A 61 2.27 2.30 11.59
N MET A 62 1.80 1.29 10.87
CA MET A 62 2.00 1.16 9.43
C MET A 62 1.41 2.33 8.65
N VAL A 63 0.19 2.76 8.98
CA VAL A 63 -0.45 3.91 8.33
C VAL A 63 0.36 5.18 8.59
N ARG A 64 0.79 5.42 9.84
CA ARG A 64 1.66 6.56 10.20
C ARG A 64 3.00 6.52 9.47
N PHE A 65 3.59 5.34 9.31
CA PHE A 65 4.83 5.14 8.58
C PHE A 65 4.67 5.43 7.07
N LEU A 66 3.55 5.01 6.46
CA LEU A 66 3.33 5.15 5.02
C LEU A 66 2.89 6.57 4.61
N ALA A 67 2.09 7.27 5.41
CA ALA A 67 1.57 8.60 5.10
C ALA A 67 2.62 9.60 4.54
N PRO A 68 3.76 9.85 5.21
CA PRO A 68 4.76 10.77 4.70
C PRO A 68 5.44 10.29 3.40
N LEU A 69 5.53 8.98 3.17
CA LEU A 69 6.13 8.39 1.97
C LEU A 69 5.28 8.64 0.72
N PHE A 70 3.96 8.71 0.89
CA PHE A 70 3.02 9.07 -0.17
C PHE A 70 2.72 10.57 -0.23
N GLY A 71 3.27 11.36 0.69
CA GLY A 71 3.02 12.80 0.77
C GLY A 71 1.57 13.15 1.12
N VAL A 72 0.92 12.31 1.93
CA VAL A 72 -0.47 12.47 2.39
C VAL A 72 -0.53 12.48 3.91
N THR A 73 -1.70 12.79 4.47
CA THR A 73 -1.94 12.65 5.91
C THR A 73 -2.40 11.22 6.26
N VAL A 74 -2.35 10.86 7.54
CA VAL A 74 -2.93 9.60 8.02
C VAL A 74 -4.42 9.50 7.70
N ALA A 75 -5.15 10.62 7.75
CA ALA A 75 -6.58 10.64 7.45
C ALA A 75 -6.90 10.28 6.00
N ASP A 76 -5.96 10.51 5.08
CA ASP A 76 -6.08 10.20 3.65
C ASP A 76 -5.82 8.72 3.33
N ILE A 77 -5.38 7.95 4.33
CA ILE A 77 -5.17 6.51 4.21
C ILE A 77 -6.29 5.79 4.96
N GLU A 78 -7.11 5.08 4.20
CA GLU A 78 -8.16 4.23 4.73
C GLU A 78 -7.71 2.77 4.71
N VAL A 79 -7.93 2.06 5.81
CA VAL A 79 -7.74 0.61 5.90
C VAL A 79 -9.08 -0.06 5.58
N VAL A 80 -9.23 -0.57 4.36
CA VAL A 80 -10.49 -1.17 3.89
C VAL A 80 -10.79 -2.47 4.61
N PHE A 81 -9.75 -3.28 4.85
CA PHE A 81 -9.86 -4.50 5.64
C PHE A 81 -8.51 -4.92 6.22
N GLY A 82 -8.58 -5.85 7.18
CA GLY A 82 -7.40 -6.50 7.74
C GLY A 82 -6.76 -5.73 8.89
N GLN A 83 -7.51 -4.93 9.65
CA GLN A 83 -6.96 -4.16 10.79
C GLN A 83 -6.17 -5.03 11.79
N GLU A 84 -6.55 -6.30 11.96
CA GLU A 84 -5.83 -7.26 12.80
C GLU A 84 -5.14 -8.40 12.01
N ASN A 85 -5.24 -8.39 10.68
CA ASN A 85 -4.62 -9.39 9.81
C ASN A 85 -3.33 -8.84 9.18
N VAL A 86 -2.38 -9.71 8.84
CA VAL A 86 -1.19 -9.31 8.07
C VAL A 86 -1.55 -8.87 6.65
N ASN A 87 -2.59 -9.44 6.06
CA ASN A 87 -3.12 -9.03 4.76
C ASN A 87 -4.04 -7.83 4.95
N LYS A 88 -3.72 -6.73 4.28
CA LYS A 88 -4.46 -5.47 4.38
C LYS A 88 -4.68 -4.90 2.99
N GLN A 89 -5.76 -4.14 2.83
CA GLN A 89 -5.92 -3.26 1.69
C GLN A 89 -6.04 -1.83 2.16
N LEU A 90 -5.21 -0.96 1.59
CA LEU A 90 -5.19 0.45 1.86
C LEU A 90 -5.75 1.22 0.66
N ARG A 91 -6.51 2.27 0.92
CA ARG A 91 -6.89 3.28 -0.07
C ARG A 91 -6.22 4.58 0.32
N ILE A 92 -5.41 5.11 -0.58
CA ILE A 92 -4.63 6.33 -0.37
C ILE A 92 -5.20 7.39 -1.31
N ARG A 93 -5.83 8.42 -0.76
CA ARG A 93 -6.44 9.49 -1.55
C ARG A 93 -5.38 10.49 -2.02
N ALA A 94 -5.39 10.80 -3.31
CA ALA A 94 -4.56 11.81 -3.97
C ALA A 94 -3.08 11.84 -3.50
N PRO A 95 -2.34 10.72 -3.60
CA PRO A 95 -0.95 10.68 -3.14
C PRO A 95 -0.08 11.62 -3.97
N ARG A 96 0.69 12.46 -3.28
CA ARG A 96 1.57 13.48 -3.88
C ARG A 96 2.97 12.97 -4.17
N LYS A 97 3.34 11.83 -3.58
CA LYS A 97 4.61 11.14 -3.76
C LYS A 97 4.36 9.66 -3.98
N LEU A 98 5.22 9.02 -4.75
CA LEU A 98 5.20 7.57 -4.94
C LEU A 98 6.58 7.01 -4.59
N PRO A 99 6.67 6.07 -3.64
CA PRO A 99 7.92 5.36 -3.38
C PRO A 99 8.41 4.63 -4.64
N ALA A 100 9.73 4.44 -4.77
CA ALA A 100 10.35 3.85 -5.96
C ALA A 100 9.75 2.49 -6.38
N VAL A 101 9.25 1.70 -5.42
CA VAL A 101 8.59 0.41 -5.71
C VAL A 101 7.35 0.54 -6.61
N PHE A 102 6.71 1.71 -6.64
CA PHE A 102 5.56 2.01 -7.50
C PHE A 102 5.95 2.54 -8.87
N THR A 103 7.14 3.15 -9.01
CA THR A 103 7.62 3.74 -10.28
C THR A 103 8.35 2.71 -11.16
N GLN A 104 8.84 1.61 -10.59
CA GLN A 104 9.52 0.56 -11.35
C GLN A 104 8.60 -0.25 -12.28
N GLN A 105 7.27 -0.10 -12.17
CA GLN A 105 6.32 -0.75 -13.08
C GLN A 105 5.93 0.11 -14.29
N THR A 106 6.40 1.36 -14.37
CA THR A 106 6.03 2.30 -15.45
C THR A 106 7.02 2.28 -16.63
N LEU A 107 8.08 1.45 -16.57
CA LEU A 107 9.11 1.35 -17.61
C LEU A 107 9.03 -0.02 -18.26
N LEU A 108 7.92 -0.27 -18.95
CA LEU A 108 7.75 -1.31 -19.94
C LEU A 108 6.52 -0.92 -20.76
N GLU A 109 6.74 -0.07 -21.76
CA GLU A 109 6.11 -0.21 -23.07
C GLU A 109 7.03 0.47 -24.12
N PRO A 110 7.27 -0.17 -25.28
CA PRO A 110 8.13 0.31 -26.37
C PRO A 110 7.49 1.41 -27.23
#